data_AF-A0A2V9N8D8-F1
#
_entry.id   AF-A0A2V9N8D8-F1
#
_cell.length_a   1.000
_cell.length_b   1.000
_cell.length_c   1.000
_cell.angle_alpha   90.00
_cell.angle_beta   90.00
_cell.angle_gamma   90.00
#
_symmetry.space_group_name_H-M   'P 1'
#
loop_
_entity.id
_entity.type
_entity.pdbx_description
1 polymer ?
#
loop_
_entity_poly.entity_id
_entity_poly.type
_entity_poly.pdbx_seq_one_letter_code
_entity_poly.pdbx_strand_id
1 'polypeptide(L)'
;MQGKSKTLRGMTWKHDRGLAPLLATAKHFCKEHSDLTIEWEARSLQEFGEGTVQVLADNYDLVIIDHPYMGQVAQKQCFLPLDEHFTPVQLHELERGPPAS
;
A
#
# COMPACT_ATOMS: atom_id res chain seq x y z
N MET A 1 7.98 -21.79 20.99
CA MET A 1 8.41 -20.46 20.53
C MET A 1 7.25 -19.85 19.79
N GLN A 2 6.57 -18.85 20.36
CA GLN A 2 5.50 -18.14 19.64
C GLN A 2 6.18 -17.19 18.66
N GLY A 3 6.15 -17.54 17.36
CA GLY A 3 6.62 -16.65 16.30
C GLY A 3 5.81 -15.36 16.34
N LYS A 4 6.48 -14.22 16.43
CA LYS A 4 5.83 -12.91 16.53
C LYS A 4 5.08 -12.65 15.22
N SER A 5 3.74 -12.67 15.26
CA SER A 5 2.95 -12.26 14.10
C SER A 5 3.15 -10.76 13.87
N LYS A 6 3.48 -10.36 12.64
CA LYS A 6 3.62 -8.95 12.25
C LYS A 6 2.33 -8.54 11.56
N THR A 7 1.77 -7.42 11.98
CA THR A 7 0.58 -6.83 11.35
C THR A 7 1.01 -5.62 10.54
N LEU A 8 0.66 -5.61 9.25
CA LEU A 8 0.76 -4.45 8.38
C LEU A 8 -0.60 -3.77 8.30
N ARG A 9 -0.62 -2.46 8.52
CA ARG A 9 -1.84 -1.64 8.43
C ARG A 9 -1.89 -0.91 7.10
N GLY A 10 -2.99 -1.09 6.39
CA GLY A 10 -3.30 -0.47 5.12
C GLY A 10 -4.41 0.57 5.21
N MET A 11 -4.33 1.63 4.41
CA MET A 11 -5.39 2.63 4.24
C MET A 11 -5.83 2.72 2.77
N THR A 12 -7.13 2.71 2.53
CA THR A 12 -7.74 2.89 1.21
C THR A 12 -9.05 3.70 1.29
N TRP A 13 -9.66 4.00 0.15
CA TRP A 13 -10.97 4.63 0.09
C TRP A 13 -12.11 3.61 0.10
N LYS A 14 -13.25 4.00 0.67
CA LYS A 14 -14.46 3.18 0.86
C LYS A 14 -15.25 3.07 -0.44
N HIS A 15 -14.72 2.29 -1.38
CA HIS A 15 -15.40 1.89 -2.61
C HIS A 15 -14.96 0.47 -2.97
N ASP A 16 -15.89 -0.37 -3.44
CA ASP A 16 -15.62 -1.79 -3.70
C ASP A 16 -14.46 -2.01 -4.68
N ARG A 17 -14.37 -1.17 -5.72
CA ARG A 17 -13.25 -1.17 -6.67
C ARG A 17 -11.88 -0.99 -5.98
N GLY A 18 -11.80 -0.23 -4.90
CA GLY A 18 -10.57 -0.01 -4.14
C GLY A 18 -10.35 -1.08 -3.08
N LEU A 19 -11.38 -1.46 -2.32
CA LEU A 19 -11.24 -2.33 -1.15
C LEU A 19 -11.23 -3.83 -1.47
N ALA A 20 -12.13 -4.30 -2.35
CA ALA A 20 -12.28 -5.72 -2.65
C ALA A 20 -10.99 -6.41 -3.15
N PRO A 21 -10.23 -5.85 -4.11
CA PRO A 21 -8.98 -6.47 -4.55
C PRO A 21 -7.93 -6.51 -3.44
N LEU A 22 -7.86 -5.48 -2.59
CA LEU A 22 -6.90 -5.42 -1.48
C LEU A 22 -7.16 -6.50 -0.43
N LEU A 23 -8.43 -6.72 -0.07
CA LEU A 23 -8.81 -7.82 0.83
C LEU A 23 -8.51 -9.19 0.23
N ALA A 24 -8.77 -9.38 -1.08
CA ALA A 24 -8.47 -10.63 -1.77
C ALA A 24 -6.97 -10.92 -1.79
N THR A 25 -6.15 -9.92 -2.15
CA THR A 25 -4.68 -10.01 -2.15
C THR A 25 -4.14 -10.27 -0.75
N ALA A 26 -4.59 -9.52 0.27
CA ALA A 26 -4.19 -9.72 1.65
C ALA A 26 -4.48 -11.15 2.12
N LYS A 27 -5.69 -11.65 1.87
CA LYS A 27 -6.09 -13.02 2.22
C LYS A 27 -5.23 -14.07 1.52
N HIS A 28 -4.88 -13.87 0.25
CA HIS A 28 -4.05 -14.83 -0.47
C HIS A 28 -2.61 -14.81 0.04
N PHE A 29 -2.02 -13.63 0.20
CA PHE A 29 -0.66 -13.45 0.69
C PHE A 29 -0.47 -14.01 2.11
N CYS A 30 -1.39 -13.73 3.04
CA CYS A 30 -1.30 -14.22 4.41
C CYS A 30 -1.46 -15.76 4.53
N LYS A 31 -2.02 -16.44 3.51
CA LYS A 31 -2.04 -17.92 3.50
C LYS A 31 -0.64 -18.51 3.30
N GLU A 32 0.20 -17.83 2.53
CA GLU A 32 1.57 -18.25 2.22
C GLU A 32 2.56 -17.73 3.27
N HIS A 33 2.16 -16.70 4.03
CA HIS A 33 2.96 -16.05 5.06
C HIS A 33 2.21 -16.04 6.40
N SER A 34 2.20 -17.18 7.10
CA SER A 34 1.45 -17.35 8.36
C SER A 34 1.92 -16.45 9.51
N ASP A 35 3.10 -15.86 9.40
CA ASP A 35 3.64 -14.90 10.37
C ASP A 35 3.20 -13.45 10.08
N LEU A 36 2.44 -13.21 9.01
CA LEU A 36 1.99 -11.89 8.58
C LEU A 36 0.46 -11.79 8.58
N THR A 37 -0.04 -10.64 9.03
CA THR A 37 -1.44 -10.22 8.86
C THR A 37 -1.46 -8.86 8.15
N ILE A 38 -2.36 -8.67 7.19
CA ILE A 38 -2.56 -7.37 6.53
C ILE A 38 -3.99 -6.91 6.80
N GLU A 39 -4.13 -5.76 7.46
CA GLU A 39 -5.42 -5.17 7.84
C GLU A 39 -5.68 -3.89 7.05
N TRP A 40 -6.86 -3.75 6.45
CA TRP A 40 -7.22 -2.58 5.66
C TRP A 40 -8.29 -1.74 6.36
N GLU A 41 -8.01 -0.45 6.52
CA GLU A 41 -8.96 0.58 6.92
C GLU A 41 -9.47 1.32 5.67
N ALA A 42 -10.79 1.45 5.55
CA ALA A 42 -11.42 2.16 4.44
C ALA A 42 -12.05 3.47 4.92
N ARG A 43 -11.54 4.59 4.41
CA ARG A 43 -12.02 5.95 4.71
C ARG A 43 -13.01 6.43 3.66
N SER A 44 -13.90 7.35 3.98
CA SER A 44 -14.75 7.98 2.95
C SER A 44 -13.89 8.71 1.90
N LEU A 45 -14.42 8.96 0.70
CA LEU A 45 -13.69 9.72 -0.33
C LEU A 45 -13.28 11.13 0.15
N GLN A 46 -14.11 11.74 0.99
CA GLN A 46 -13.80 13.02 1.60
C GLN A 46 -12.60 12.90 2.54
N GLU A 47 -12.65 11.98 3.51
CA GLU A 47 -11.56 11.74 4.46
C GLU A 47 -10.28 11.22 3.78
N PHE A 48 -10.40 10.57 2.62
CA PHE A 48 -9.29 10.11 1.80
C PHE A 48 -8.55 11.26 1.12
N GLY A 49 -9.28 12.31 0.71
CA GLY A 49 -8.74 13.55 0.15
C GLY A 49 -8.34 14.59 1.22
N GLU A 50 -8.57 14.29 2.49
CA GLU A 50 -8.26 15.15 3.62
C GLU A 50 -7.01 14.65 4.37
N GLY A 51 -6.27 15.58 4.95
CA GLY A 51 -5.02 15.29 5.66
C GLY A 51 -3.77 15.38 4.79
N THR A 52 -2.61 15.28 5.44
CA THR A 52 -1.33 15.33 4.75
C THR A 52 -0.79 13.93 4.53
N VAL A 53 -0.01 13.76 3.48
CA VAL A 53 0.64 12.49 3.16
C VAL A 53 1.58 11.99 4.27
N GLN A 54 2.12 12.90 5.10
CA GLN A 54 2.91 12.57 6.28
C GLN A 54 2.07 11.84 7.34
N VAL A 55 0.85 12.33 7.61
CA VAL A 55 -0.05 11.69 8.58
C VAL A 55 -0.38 10.27 8.13
N LEU A 56 -0.52 10.04 6.83
CA LEU A 56 -0.74 8.69 6.30
C LEU A 56 0.49 7.80 6.53
N ALA A 57 1.68 8.28 6.19
CA ALA A 57 2.94 7.56 6.40
C ALA A 57 3.21 7.23 7.87
N ASP A 58 2.86 8.12 8.81
CA ASP A 58 3.09 7.91 10.24
C ASP A 58 2.15 6.85 10.84
N ASN A 59 1.01 6.58 10.20
CA ASN A 59 -0.06 5.74 10.77
C ASN A 59 -0.28 4.41 10.04
N TYR A 60 0.24 4.26 8.81
CA TYR A 60 -0.01 3.09 7.96
C TYR A 60 1.25 2.65 7.23
N ASP A 61 1.43 1.33 7.12
CA ASP A 61 2.53 0.70 6.37
C ASP A 61 2.23 0.67 4.86
N LEU A 62 0.94 0.54 4.51
CA LEU A 62 0.47 0.50 3.13
C LEU A 62 -0.56 1.61 2.93
N VAL A 63 -0.41 2.41 1.88
CA VAL A 63 -1.32 3.51 1.62
C VAL A 63 -1.66 3.52 0.14
N ILE A 64 -2.95 3.46 -0.16
CA ILE A 64 -3.43 3.83 -1.49
C ILE A 64 -3.60 5.34 -1.48
N ILE A 65 -2.94 6.03 -2.41
CA ILE A 65 -3.06 7.49 -2.60
C ILE A 65 -3.21 7.78 -4.09
N ASP A 66 -3.79 8.94 -4.40
CA ASP A 66 -3.86 9.46 -5.76
C ASP A 66 -3.31 10.91 -5.79
N HIS A 67 -3.25 11.52 -6.96
CA HIS A 67 -2.95 12.94 -7.14
C HIS A 67 -3.88 13.81 -6.24
N PRO A 68 -3.37 14.85 -5.55
CA PRO A 68 -2.10 15.56 -5.74
C PRO A 68 -0.94 15.14 -4.82
N TYR A 69 -1.06 14.03 -4.07
CA TYR A 69 -0.12 13.74 -2.99
C TYR A 69 1.30 13.40 -3.45
N MET A 70 1.48 12.89 -4.67
CA MET A 70 2.78 12.42 -5.17
C MET A 70 3.86 13.51 -5.17
N GLY A 71 3.51 14.77 -5.47
CA GLY A 71 4.47 15.89 -5.40
C GLY A 71 4.97 16.14 -3.97
N GLN A 72 4.09 15.99 -2.98
CA GLN A 72 4.47 16.12 -1.57
C GLN A 72 5.27 14.91 -1.08
N VAL A 73 4.96 13.70 -1.56
CA VAL A 73 5.73 12.48 -1.24
C VAL A 73 7.19 12.67 -1.66
N ALA A 74 7.42 13.11 -2.90
CA ALA A 74 8.77 13.34 -3.43
C ALA A 74 9.55 14.40 -2.63
N GLN A 75 8.89 15.48 -2.19
CA GLN A 75 9.53 16.55 -1.42
C GLN A 75 9.81 16.15 0.04
N LYS A 76 8.90 15.41 0.67
CA LYS A 76 8.99 15.07 2.11
C LYS A 76 9.71 13.76 2.38
N GLN A 77 9.91 12.93 1.36
CA GLN A 77 10.49 11.58 1.48
C GLN A 77 9.83 10.75 2.58
N CYS A 78 8.51 10.88 2.71
CA CYS A 78 7.73 10.24 3.77
C CYS A 78 7.33 8.79 3.46
N PHE A 79 7.64 8.28 2.26
CA PHE A 79 7.41 6.91 1.85
C PHE A 79 8.72 6.20 1.58
N LEU A 80 8.71 4.87 1.73
CA LEU A 80 9.85 4.02 1.40
C LEU A 80 10.13 4.07 -0.12
N PRO A 81 11.35 4.42 -0.56
CA PRO A 81 11.72 4.41 -1.98
C PRO A 81 11.85 2.96 -2.47
N LEU A 82 10.81 2.44 -3.11
CA LEU A 82 10.77 1.03 -3.49
C LEU A 82 11.84 0.64 -4.53
N ASP A 83 12.33 1.60 -5.31
CA ASP A 83 13.45 1.41 -6.24
C ASP A 83 14.75 1.03 -5.56
N GLU A 84 14.95 1.37 -4.28
CA GLU A 84 16.08 0.93 -3.47
C GLU A 84 15.92 -0.52 -2.95
N HIS A 85 14.72 -1.09 -3.04
CA HIS A 85 14.38 -2.42 -2.53
C HIS A 85 14.12 -3.46 -3.62
N PHE A 86 14.00 -3.04 -4.88
CA PHE A 86 13.81 -3.94 -6.01
C PHE A 86 15.09 -4.16 -6.79
N THR A 87 15.21 -5.35 -7.37
CA THR A 87 16.27 -5.64 -8.34
C THR A 87 16.00 -4.90 -9.66
N PRO A 88 17.03 -4.63 -10.49
CA PRO A 88 16.84 -4.02 -11.80
C PRO A 88 15.85 -4.79 -12.70
N VAL A 89 15.79 -6.11 -12.56
CA VAL A 89 14.85 -6.96 -13.32
C VAL A 89 13.40 -6.68 -12.90
N GLN A 90 13.14 -6.62 -11.59
CA GLN A 90 11.80 -6.31 -11.07
C GLN A 90 11.33 -4.90 -11.45
N LEU A 91 12.24 -3.92 -11.41
CA LEU A 91 11.93 -2.56 -11.85
C LEU A 91 11.57 -2.53 -13.34
N HIS A 92 12.34 -3.21 -14.18
CA HIS A 92 12.04 -3.30 -15.61
C HIS A 92 10.69 -3.98 -15.91
N GLU A 93 10.30 -4.98 -15.11
CA GLU A 93 8.98 -5.60 -15.22
C GLU A 93 7.84 -4.63 -14.90
N LEU A 94 8.02 -3.77 -13.89
CA LEU A 94 7.03 -2.75 -13.51
C LEU A 94 6.90 -1.65 -14.59
N GLU A 95 8.02 -1.24 -15.20
CA GLU A 95 8.04 -0.23 -16.27
C GLU A 95 7.29 -0.66 -17.52
N ARG A 96 7.34 -1.96 -17.86
CA ARG A 96 6.68 -2.53 -19.04
C ARG A 96 5.16 -2.44 -18.97
N GLY A 97 4.59 -2.21 -17.78
CA GLY A 97 3.15 -2.24 -17.56
C GLY A 97 2.55 -3.65 -17.71
N PRO A 98 1.25 -3.80 -17.44
CA PRO A 98 0.58 -5.07 -17.70
C PRO A 98 0.67 -5.43 -19.19
N PRO A 99 0.86 -6.71 -19.55
CA PRO A 99 0.79 -7.13 -20.94
C PRO A 99 -0.55 -6.68 -21.54
N ALA A 100 -0.51 -6.09 -22.74
CA ALA A 100 -1.73 -5.74 -23.46
C ALA A 100 -2.55 -7.02 -23.67
N SER A 101 -3.75 -7.05 -23.09
CA SER A 101 -4.72 -8.13 -23.26
C SER A 101 -5.17 -8.30 -24.70
#